data_AF-A0A9N9XMX0-F1
#
_entry.id   AF-A0A9N9XMX0-F1
#
_cell.length_a   1.000
_cell.length_b   1.000
_cell.length_c   1.000
_cell.angle_alpha   90.00
_cell.angle_beta   90.00
_cell.angle_gamma   90.00
#
_symmetry.space_group_name_H-M   'P 1'
#
loop_
_entity.id
_entity.type
_entity.pdbx_description
1 polymer ?
#
loop_
_entity_poly.entity_id
_entity_poly.type
_entity_poly.pdbx_seq_one_letter_code
_entity_poly.pdbx_strand_id
1 'polypeptide(L)'
;MNDCKDELKEIQQTSQKIEKISRKEGLREGISAGRDGNFQASFDKGFQEGFKNGFMLGKHKGTLLATNKQSPVEQQMHQLLEHTNRGSCELCKNIESLKDEENIEQLIGIQNDSYKANSLILNTHFEQICANGNCSNKDFG
;
A
#
# COMPACT_ATOMS: atom_id res chain seq x y z
N MET A 1 -16.90 -65.89 -9.13
CA MET A 1 -16.15 -65.21 -10.22
C MET A 1 -16.77 -63.88 -10.68
N ASN A 2 -18.01 -63.54 -10.26
CA ASN A 2 -18.63 -62.23 -10.56
C ASN A 2 -18.28 -61.15 -9.54
N ASP A 3 -18.11 -61.52 -8.27
CA ASP A 3 -17.80 -60.62 -7.14
C ASP A 3 -16.53 -59.77 -7.37
N CYS A 4 -15.43 -60.40 -7.79
CA CYS A 4 -14.17 -59.72 -8.09
C CYS A 4 -14.24 -58.75 -9.29
N LYS A 5 -15.19 -58.95 -10.23
CA LYS A 5 -15.37 -58.05 -11.37
C LYS A 5 -16.16 -56.81 -11.00
N ASP A 6 -17.12 -56.95 -10.09
CA ASP A 6 -17.92 -55.83 -9.61
C ASP A 6 -17.09 -54.91 -8.71
N GLU A 7 -16.24 -55.46 -7.83
CA GLU A 7 -15.27 -54.69 -7.05
C GLU A 7 -14.29 -53.91 -7.93
N LEU A 8 -13.75 -54.52 -8.99
CA LEU A 8 -12.83 -53.84 -9.91
C LEU A 8 -13.49 -52.65 -10.61
N LYS A 9 -14.77 -52.79 -10.95
CA LYS A 9 -15.57 -51.75 -11.61
C LYS A 9 -15.86 -50.58 -10.67
N GLU A 10 -16.14 -50.86 -9.39
CA GLU A 10 -16.32 -49.82 -8.37
C GLU A 10 -15.02 -49.06 -8.08
N ILE A 11 -13.89 -49.75 -8.00
CA ILE A 11 -12.56 -49.14 -7.84
C ILE A 11 -12.26 -48.22 -9.02
N GLN A 12 -12.51 -48.67 -10.26
CA GLN A 12 -12.27 -47.88 -11.46
C GLN A 12 -13.14 -46.61 -11.50
N GLN A 13 -14.42 -46.72 -11.15
CA GLN A 13 -15.32 -45.56 -11.08
C GLN A 13 -14.91 -44.57 -9.99
N THR A 14 -14.48 -45.09 -8.84
CA THR A 14 -14.02 -44.26 -7.72
C THR A 14 -12.72 -43.53 -8.07
N SER A 15 -11.76 -44.21 -8.69
CA SER A 15 -10.52 -43.60 -9.17
C SER A 15 -10.77 -42.48 -10.18
N GLN A 16 -11.70 -42.68 -11.13
CA GLN A 16 -12.08 -41.64 -12.10
C GLN A 16 -12.75 -40.43 -11.44
N LYS A 17 -13.57 -40.65 -10.41
CA LYS A 17 -14.18 -39.57 -9.63
C LYS A 17 -13.12 -38.77 -8.88
N ILE A 18 -12.19 -39.45 -8.19
CA ILE A 18 -11.09 -38.81 -7.47
C ILE A 18 -10.22 -37.98 -8.43
N GLU A 19 -9.89 -38.52 -9.60
CA GLU A 19 -9.10 -37.81 -10.61
C GLU A 19 -9.80 -36.54 -11.12
N LYS A 20 -11.13 -36.59 -11.33
CA LYS A 20 -11.91 -35.41 -11.72
C LYS A 20 -11.96 -34.35 -10.61
N ILE A 21 -12.13 -34.76 -9.36
CA ILE A 21 -12.14 -33.85 -8.21
C ILE A 21 -10.76 -33.20 -8.06
N SER A 22 -9.70 -33.99 -8.08
CA SER A 22 -8.32 -33.52 -7.95
C SER A 22 -7.95 -32.50 -9.03
N ARG A 23 -8.35 -32.73 -10.30
CA ARG A 23 -8.16 -31.73 -11.38
C ARG A 23 -8.88 -30.42 -11.12
N LYS A 24 -10.13 -30.48 -10.65
CA LYS A 24 -10.93 -29.28 -10.40
C LYS A 24 -10.38 -28.47 -9.22
N GLU A 25 -10.00 -29.15 -8.14
CA GLU A 25 -9.40 -28.49 -6.98
C GLU A 25 -8.02 -27.92 -7.33
N GLY A 26 -7.16 -28.66 -8.04
CA GLY A 26 -5.87 -28.15 -8.48
C GLY A 26 -5.97 -26.92 -9.40
N LEU A 27 -6.97 -26.87 -10.29
CA LEU A 27 -7.25 -25.66 -11.09
C LEU A 27 -7.72 -24.50 -10.20
N ARG A 28 -8.61 -24.75 -9.24
CA ARG A 28 -9.11 -23.72 -8.32
C ARG A 28 -7.99 -23.15 -7.44
N GLU A 29 -7.15 -24.02 -6.90
CA GLU A 29 -5.97 -23.65 -6.11
C GLU A 29 -4.98 -22.86 -6.96
N GLY A 30 -4.69 -23.30 -8.19
CA GLY A 30 -3.81 -22.58 -9.10
C GLY A 30 -4.32 -21.17 -9.44
N ILE A 31 -5.63 -21.02 -9.68
CA ILE A 31 -6.26 -19.70 -9.91
C ILE A 31 -6.16 -18.83 -8.65
N SER A 32 -6.45 -19.38 -7.47
CA SER A 32 -6.35 -18.62 -6.21
C SER A 32 -4.92 -18.17 -5.96
N ALA A 33 -3.95 -19.09 -6.04
CA ALA A 33 -2.53 -18.78 -5.83
C ALA A 33 -2.02 -17.72 -6.81
N GLY A 34 -2.42 -17.78 -8.09
CA GLY A 34 -2.08 -16.77 -9.08
C GLY A 34 -2.67 -15.39 -8.76
N ARG A 35 -3.94 -15.34 -8.33
CA ARG A 35 -4.58 -14.09 -7.89
C ARG A 35 -3.91 -13.53 -6.64
N ASP A 36 -3.68 -14.37 -5.65
CA ASP A 36 -3.14 -13.98 -4.36
C ASP A 36 -1.69 -13.48 -4.51
N GLY A 37 -0.90 -14.10 -5.40
CA GLY A 37 0.44 -13.62 -5.76
C GLY A 37 0.46 -12.23 -6.41
N ASN A 38 -0.43 -11.99 -7.38
CA ASN A 38 -0.54 -10.67 -8.03
C ASN A 38 -1.06 -9.58 -7.05
N PHE A 39 -2.00 -9.95 -6.19
CA PHE A 39 -2.52 -9.05 -5.16
C PHE A 39 -1.44 -8.68 -4.16
N GLN A 40 -0.66 -9.65 -3.68
CA GLN A 40 0.40 -9.40 -2.70
C GLN A 40 1.47 -8.46 -3.25
N ALA A 41 1.94 -8.68 -4.50
CA ALA A 41 2.94 -7.80 -5.11
C ALA A 41 2.45 -6.35 -5.23
N SER A 42 1.18 -6.17 -5.61
CA SER A 42 0.55 -4.84 -5.71
C SER A 42 0.36 -4.19 -4.34
N PHE A 43 -0.06 -4.98 -3.35
CA PHE A 43 -0.22 -4.55 -1.97
C PHE A 43 1.12 -4.12 -1.37
N ASP A 44 2.17 -4.93 -1.52
CA ASP A 44 3.51 -4.64 -0.99
C ASP A 44 4.05 -3.33 -1.56
N LYS A 45 3.88 -3.12 -2.87
CA LYS A 45 4.29 -1.88 -3.54
C LYS A 45 3.50 -0.67 -3.02
N GLY A 46 2.18 -0.81 -2.89
CA GLY A 46 1.33 0.24 -2.32
C GLY A 46 1.67 0.55 -0.85
N PHE A 47 1.95 -0.48 -0.06
CA PHE A 47 2.32 -0.35 1.34
C PHE A 47 3.67 0.36 1.50
N GLN A 48 4.68 -0.03 0.73
CA GLN A 48 6.00 0.60 0.75
C GLN A 48 5.91 2.11 0.49
N GLU A 49 5.20 2.50 -0.58
CA GLU A 49 5.04 3.91 -0.95
C GLU A 49 4.19 4.69 0.07
N GLY A 50 3.08 4.10 0.53
CA GLY A 50 2.22 4.70 1.55
C GLY A 50 2.96 4.92 2.88
N PHE A 51 3.76 3.93 3.31
CA PHE A 51 4.55 4.02 4.53
C PHE A 51 5.63 5.10 4.43
N LYS A 52 6.40 5.12 3.33
CA LYS A 52 7.42 6.14 3.06
C LYS A 52 6.84 7.56 3.14
N ASN A 53 5.71 7.79 2.49
CA ASN A 53 5.06 9.10 2.49
C ASN A 53 4.52 9.47 3.86
N GLY A 54 3.81 8.54 4.52
CA GLY A 54 3.24 8.76 5.85
C GLY A 54 4.30 9.03 6.90
N PHE A 55 5.42 8.31 6.85
CA PHE A 55 6.55 8.50 7.75
C PHE A 55 7.18 9.89 7.60
N MET A 56 7.43 10.33 6.36
CA MET A 56 7.95 11.67 6.08
C MET A 56 7.03 12.77 6.64
N LEU A 57 5.73 12.70 6.35
CA LEU A 57 4.77 13.68 6.87
C LEU A 57 4.68 13.64 8.40
N GLY A 58 4.66 12.44 8.99
CA GLY A 58 4.62 12.25 10.43
C GLY A 58 5.83 12.85 11.15
N LYS A 59 7.03 12.68 10.59
CA LYS A 59 8.27 13.28 11.09
C LYS A 59 8.18 14.81 11.13
N HIS A 60 7.69 15.44 10.07
CA HIS A 60 7.51 16.90 10.06
C HIS A 60 6.44 17.37 11.06
N LYS A 61 5.30 16.67 11.13
CA LYS A 61 4.24 16.98 12.10
C LYS A 61 4.74 16.91 13.54
N GLY A 62 5.42 15.82 13.90
CA GLY A 62 5.98 15.65 15.25
C GLY A 62 6.98 16.75 15.59
N THR A 63 7.80 17.16 14.61
CA THR A 63 8.77 18.23 14.87
C THR A 63 8.12 19.58 15.06
N LEU A 64 7.12 19.95 14.25
CA LEU A 64 6.38 21.20 14.46
C LEU A 64 5.77 21.25 15.86
N LEU A 65 5.11 20.17 16.27
CA LEU A 65 4.51 20.05 17.60
C LEU A 65 5.54 20.21 18.72
N ALA A 66 6.76 19.68 18.52
CA ALA A 66 7.85 19.85 19.49
C ALA A 66 8.39 21.30 19.53
N THR A 67 8.34 22.03 18.42
CA THR A 67 8.90 23.39 18.32
C THR A 67 7.95 24.51 18.74
N ASN A 68 6.66 24.20 18.96
CA ASN A 68 5.63 25.09 19.54
C ASN A 68 5.59 26.51 18.92
N LYS A 69 5.81 26.59 17.61
CA LYS A 69 5.63 27.85 16.87
C LYS A 69 4.12 28.03 16.62
N GLN A 70 3.69 29.29 16.48
CA GLN A 70 2.33 29.69 16.09
C GLN A 70 2.49 30.74 14.98
N SER A 71 2.72 30.27 13.76
CA SER A 71 2.88 31.13 12.58
C SER A 71 1.74 30.96 11.57
N PRO A 72 1.41 31.98 10.76
CA PRO A 72 0.47 31.85 9.65
C PRO A 72 0.82 30.70 8.67
N VAL A 73 2.12 30.36 8.60
CA VAL A 73 2.63 29.26 7.77
C VAL A 73 2.23 27.89 8.33
N GLU A 74 2.08 27.77 9.65
CA GLU A 74 1.56 26.53 10.25
C GLU A 74 0.10 26.30 9.88
N GLN A 75 -0.69 27.32 9.54
CA GLN A 75 -2.05 27.12 9.04
C GLN A 75 -2.05 26.40 7.67
N GLN A 76 -1.11 26.73 6.78
CA GLN A 76 -0.92 25.99 5.52
C GLN A 76 -0.37 24.57 5.76
N MET A 77 0.57 24.41 6.70
CA MET A 77 1.08 23.10 7.06
C MET A 77 0.03 22.22 7.75
N HIS A 78 -0.88 22.81 8.52
CA HIS A 78 -1.95 22.09 9.20
C HIS A 78 -2.78 21.30 8.20
N GLN A 79 -3.08 21.88 7.03
CA GLN A 79 -3.80 21.20 5.95
C GLN A 79 -2.97 20.04 5.37
N LEU A 80 -1.68 20.26 5.12
CA LEU A 80 -0.81 19.22 4.56
C LEU A 80 -0.53 18.07 5.55
N LEU A 81 -0.49 18.37 6.84
CA LEU A 81 -0.17 17.46 7.94
C LEU A 81 -1.41 16.98 8.70
N GLU A 82 -2.61 17.28 8.21
CA GLU A 82 -3.86 16.87 8.85
C GLU A 82 -3.99 15.35 8.81
N HIS A 83 -3.71 14.76 7.65
CA HIS A 83 -3.92 13.35 7.35
C HIS A 83 -2.61 12.59 7.08
N THR A 84 -1.58 12.82 7.92
CA THR A 84 -0.28 12.11 7.82
C THR A 84 -0.42 10.58 7.82
N ASN A 85 -1.40 10.03 8.52
CA ASN A 85 -1.70 8.60 8.56
C ASN A 85 -2.18 8.03 7.22
N ARG A 86 -2.54 8.88 6.26
CA ARG A 86 -2.93 8.47 4.91
C ARG A 86 -1.78 8.58 3.91
N GLY A 87 -0.62 9.12 4.27
CA GLY A 87 0.56 9.12 3.40
C GLY A 87 0.34 9.69 1.99
N SER A 88 -0.48 10.74 1.85
CA SER A 88 -0.88 11.31 0.55
C SER A 88 -1.59 10.32 -0.39
N CYS A 89 -2.22 9.27 0.17
CA CYS A 89 -2.99 8.26 -0.54
C CYS A 89 -4.02 8.88 -1.50
N GLU A 90 -3.86 8.63 -2.79
CA GLU A 90 -4.75 9.19 -3.82
C GLU A 90 -6.09 8.46 -3.84
N LEU A 91 -6.07 7.14 -3.63
CA LEU A 91 -7.25 6.31 -3.46
C LEU A 91 -8.16 6.81 -2.32
N CYS A 92 -7.56 7.39 -1.27
CA CYS A 92 -8.26 7.85 -0.09
C CYS A 92 -8.96 9.20 -0.28
N LYS A 93 -8.63 9.93 -1.35
CA LYS A 93 -9.25 11.22 -1.69
C LYS A 93 -10.40 11.03 -2.66
N ASN A 94 -10.21 10.20 -3.68
CA ASN A 94 -11.11 10.13 -4.81
C ASN A 94 -11.52 8.68 -5.13
N ILE A 95 -12.13 7.99 -4.16
CA ILE A 95 -12.64 6.60 -4.34
C ILE A 95 -13.54 6.49 -5.58
N GLU A 96 -14.33 7.52 -5.88
CA GLU A 96 -15.26 7.53 -7.01
C GLU A 96 -14.61 7.81 -8.37
N SER A 97 -13.37 8.32 -8.40
CA SER A 97 -12.64 8.59 -9.65
C SER A 97 -11.98 7.35 -10.24
N LEU A 98 -11.86 6.28 -9.46
CA LEU A 98 -11.23 5.00 -9.81
C LEU A 98 -12.18 4.07 -10.58
N LYS A 99 -13.12 4.65 -11.34
CA LYS A 99 -14.16 3.87 -12.05
C LYS A 99 -13.62 3.13 -13.28
N ASP A 100 -12.43 3.51 -13.73
CA ASP A 100 -11.71 2.83 -14.78
C ASP A 100 -10.44 2.22 -14.17
N GLU A 101 -9.93 1.15 -14.78
CA GLU A 101 -8.71 0.43 -14.39
C GLU A 101 -7.48 1.37 -14.40
N GLU A 102 -7.38 2.30 -13.44
CA GLU A 102 -6.18 3.11 -13.26
C GLU A 102 -5.03 2.17 -12.91
N ASN A 103 -4.00 2.22 -13.76
CA ASN A 103 -2.84 1.38 -13.58
C ASN A 103 -2.16 1.76 -12.26
N ILE A 104 -1.82 0.77 -11.42
CA ILE A 104 -1.10 0.94 -10.15
C ILE A 104 0.12 1.85 -10.32
N GLU A 105 0.82 1.78 -11.46
CA GLU A 105 1.96 2.64 -11.76
C GLU A 105 1.57 4.13 -11.85
N GLN A 106 0.41 4.45 -12.43
CA GLN A 106 -0.07 5.84 -12.52
C GLN A 106 -0.40 6.39 -11.14
N LEU A 107 -1.12 5.61 -10.33
CA LEU A 107 -1.42 5.97 -8.94
C LEU A 107 -0.15 6.21 -8.13
N ILE A 108 0.85 5.33 -8.28
CA ILE A 108 2.14 5.47 -7.64
C ILE A 108 2.90 6.71 -8.16
N GLY A 109 2.81 7.02 -9.45
CA GLY A 109 3.36 8.24 -10.04
C GLY A 109 2.80 9.50 -9.40
N ILE A 110 1.46 9.61 -9.34
CA ILE A 110 0.76 10.76 -8.74
C ILE A 110 1.13 10.92 -7.26
N GLN A 111 1.18 9.81 -6.51
CA GLN A 111 1.57 9.83 -5.10
C GLN A 111 3.03 10.21 -4.91
N ASN A 112 3.93 9.78 -5.81
CA ASN A 112 5.34 10.17 -5.78
C ASN A 112 5.56 11.64 -6.10
N ASP A 113 4.81 12.20 -7.05
CA ASP A 113 4.92 13.61 -7.38
C ASP A 113 4.35 14.49 -6.25
N SER A 114 3.25 14.04 -5.64
CA SER A 114 2.74 14.63 -4.40
C SER A 114 3.79 14.55 -3.28
N TYR A 115 4.46 13.42 -3.10
CA TYR A 115 5.54 13.26 -2.12
C TYR A 115 6.68 14.25 -2.35
N LYS A 116 7.16 14.39 -3.59
CA LYS A 116 8.26 15.32 -3.92
C LYS A 116 7.85 16.76 -3.63
N ALA A 117 6.66 17.17 -4.07
CA ALA A 117 6.13 18.51 -3.83
C ALA A 117 6.01 18.80 -2.32
N ASN A 118 5.41 17.87 -1.57
CA ASN A 118 5.23 17.99 -0.13
C ASN A 118 6.57 18.04 0.60
N SER A 119 7.51 17.15 0.25
CA SER A 119 8.85 17.12 0.83
C SER A 119 9.60 18.43 0.58
N LEU A 120 9.53 18.99 -0.62
CA LEU A 120 10.16 20.28 -0.93
C LEU A 120 9.58 21.42 -0.09
N ILE A 121 8.24 21.50 0.00
CA ILE A 121 7.55 22.52 0.81
C ILE A 121 7.97 22.39 2.28
N LEU A 122 7.94 21.17 2.82
CA LEU A 122 8.22 20.91 4.23
C LEU A 122 9.70 21.13 4.59
N ASN A 123 10.64 20.73 3.73
CA ASN A 123 12.08 20.92 3.94
C ASN A 123 12.48 22.40 3.84
N THR A 124 11.98 23.13 2.84
CA THR A 124 12.23 24.57 2.70
C THR A 124 11.80 25.32 3.97
N HIS A 125 10.64 24.93 4.53
CA HIS A 125 10.16 25.50 5.77
C HIS A 125 11.03 25.12 6.97
N PHE A 126 11.47 23.86 7.05
CA PHE A 126 12.32 23.40 8.13
C PHE A 126 13.66 24.16 8.16
N GLU A 127 14.25 24.40 6.99
CA GLU A 127 15.45 25.22 6.85
C GLU A 127 15.22 26.66 7.34
N GLN A 128 14.07 27.26 7.02
CA GLN A 128 13.68 28.58 7.54
C GLN A 128 13.51 28.58 9.07
N ILE A 129 12.93 27.53 9.64
CA ILE A 129 12.82 27.37 11.10
C ILE A 129 14.22 27.26 11.74
N CYS A 130 15.12 26.48 11.14
CA CYS A 130 16.45 26.22 11.66
C CYS A 130 17.39 27.42 11.52
N ALA A 131 17.30 28.18 10.41
CA ALA A 131 18.05 29.41 10.21
C ALA A 131 17.71 30.49 11.26
N ASN A 132 16.49 30.44 11.82
CA ASN A 132 16.05 31.31 12.91
C ASN A 132 16.45 30.80 14.32
N GLY A 133 17.35 29.81 14.41
CA GLY A 133 18.23 29.64 15.57
C GLY A 133 17.91 28.55 16.58
N ASN A 134 17.17 27.48 16.25
CA ASN A 134 16.87 26.43 17.25
C ASN A 134 16.68 25.00 16.68
N CYS A 135 17.55 24.55 15.78
CA CYS A 135 17.64 23.13 15.44
C CYS A 135 18.92 22.55 16.02
N SER A 136 18.81 21.78 17.10
CA SER A 136 19.89 20.93 17.57
C SER A 136 20.12 19.82 16.54
N ASN A 137 21.01 20.09 15.59
CA ASN A 137 21.53 19.11 14.65
C ASN A 137 22.16 17.96 15.44
N LYS A 138 21.53 16.79 15.38
CA LYS A 138 22.13 15.45 15.32
C LYS A 138 20.98 14.47 15.09
N ASP A 139 21.23 13.46 14.29
CA ASP A 139 20.31 12.34 13.99
C ASP A 139 19.34 12.60 12.81
N PHE A 140 19.92 12.94 11.65
CA PHE A 140 19.26 12.81 10.36
C PHE A 140 20.16 12.00 9.41
N GLY A 141 20.20 10.68 9.62
CA GLY A 141 20.76 9.68 8.71
C GLY A 141 19.75 8.56 8.50
#